data_AF-A0A8C2CEV5-F1
#
_entry.id   AF-A0A8C2CEV5-F1
#
_cell.length_a   1.000
_cell.length_b   1.000
_cell.length_c   1.000
_cell.angle_alpha   90.00
_cell.angle_beta   90.00
_cell.angle_gamma   90.00
#
_symmetry.space_group_name_H-M   'P 1'
#
loop_
_entity.id
_entity.type
_entity.pdbx_description
1 polymer ?
#
loop_
_entity_poly.entity_id
_entity_poly.type
_entity_poly.pdbx_seq_one_letter_code
_entity_poly.pdbx_strand_id
1 'polypeptide(L)'
;MDKPVCFIDTDSAGKLRVQQSALKILDQIQQPVVVVAVVGLYRTGKSHLMNRLAGKQTGFALASTIESKTKGIWMWCVSHPTKAGTTLVLLDTEGLGDMDKGDPKHDTNIFSLAVLLSSTLVYNSRGTIDNKAVMELQFITELSECIKVKSSDEDADDSSEFVKFFPSFIWTVRDFTLELKINDKDVTEDEYLEFALKLKHGTSRSVIEYNFPRECIQKFFPSRKCFTFPFPTAPENMSHLGSLASADISSEFLKVTDHFCKFVFHDSCVKRLKVGHTVTGRVLGHLAKTYVDTISSGAVPCLENAVIAMATIENKAAVKEGLQVYQSEMEKLKDSFPLELKDVSSEHQHLSSTATQAFMKRSFKDTDGKYLKSLEEKIIKLFDEHLCQNEHASKKRCHFHPPRLVFAEEVLEVFLKQKSVDSKAILQADKKLTEKEKKIKEEKEKAALLEQEIKAREEKLRQLEEKMEAERQSNEERMRQMKEKMDEEMRLQREETERAMNRKLREQADLLQKSFKEEADVMRQEMEEFKRQNTESNRAGELFSSLHPVPF
;
A
#
# COMPACT_ATOMS: atom_id res chain seq x y z
N MET A 1 -15.01 -13.02 -1.22
CA MET A 1 -15.57 -13.28 -2.56
C MET A 1 -16.02 -14.72 -2.63
N ASP A 2 -17.11 -15.01 -3.37
CA ASP A 2 -17.66 -16.37 -3.45
C ASP A 2 -16.98 -17.27 -4.47
N LYS A 3 -16.35 -16.69 -5.49
CA LYS A 3 -15.64 -17.40 -6.56
C LYS A 3 -14.40 -16.65 -7.03
N PRO A 4 -13.39 -17.33 -7.60
CA PRO A 4 -12.25 -16.67 -8.22
C PRO A 4 -12.65 -15.90 -9.48
N VAL A 5 -11.84 -14.92 -9.84
CA VAL A 5 -11.99 -14.09 -11.05
C VAL A 5 -10.67 -14.01 -11.79
N CYS A 6 -10.73 -13.84 -13.12
CA CYS A 6 -9.54 -13.56 -13.91
C CYS A 6 -8.98 -12.19 -13.48
N PHE A 7 -7.70 -12.16 -13.12
CA PHE A 7 -7.02 -10.95 -12.66
C PHE A 7 -6.15 -10.36 -13.76
N ILE A 8 -5.32 -11.19 -14.37
CA ILE A 8 -4.44 -10.84 -15.48
C ILE A 8 -4.74 -11.82 -16.60
N ASP A 9 -5.05 -11.32 -17.78
CA ASP A 9 -5.37 -12.13 -18.96
C ASP A 9 -4.43 -11.78 -20.11
N THR A 10 -4.40 -12.62 -21.13
CA THR A 10 -3.66 -12.35 -22.36
C THR A 10 -4.63 -11.83 -23.42
N ASP A 11 -4.35 -10.64 -23.97
CA ASP A 11 -5.16 -10.09 -25.05
C ASP A 11 -4.95 -10.82 -26.39
N SER A 12 -5.75 -10.48 -27.39
CA SER A 12 -5.66 -11.08 -28.73
C SER A 12 -4.31 -10.85 -29.44
N ALA A 13 -3.50 -9.91 -28.95
CA ALA A 13 -2.16 -9.64 -29.46
C ALA A 13 -1.06 -10.35 -28.65
N GLY A 14 -1.43 -11.22 -27.70
CA GLY A 14 -0.49 -11.96 -26.86
C GLY A 14 0.05 -11.15 -25.67
N LYS A 15 -0.50 -9.96 -25.38
CA LYS A 15 -0.01 -9.09 -24.29
C LYS A 15 -0.83 -9.26 -23.01
N LEU A 16 -0.14 -9.24 -21.87
CA LEU A 16 -0.78 -9.32 -20.57
C LEU A 16 -1.58 -8.05 -20.26
N ARG A 17 -2.77 -8.18 -19.68
CA ARG A 17 -3.61 -7.07 -19.26
C ARG A 17 -4.31 -7.36 -17.94
N VAL A 18 -4.32 -6.37 -17.05
CA VAL A 18 -5.10 -6.46 -15.81
C VAL A 18 -6.58 -6.21 -16.10
N GLN A 19 -7.44 -7.09 -15.58
CA GLN A 19 -8.88 -7.00 -15.74
C GLN A 19 -9.47 -5.91 -14.86
N GLN A 20 -10.24 -4.99 -15.47
CA GLN A 20 -10.83 -3.85 -14.76
C GLN A 20 -11.85 -4.28 -13.70
N SER A 21 -12.53 -5.42 -13.89
CA SER A 21 -13.42 -6.03 -12.91
C SER A 21 -12.67 -6.47 -11.65
N ALA A 22 -11.49 -7.06 -11.80
CA ALA A 22 -10.62 -7.45 -10.69
C ALA A 22 -10.10 -6.21 -9.93
N LEU A 23 -9.70 -5.16 -10.63
CA LEU A 23 -9.26 -3.90 -10.00
C LEU A 23 -10.36 -3.27 -9.13
N LYS A 24 -11.63 -3.29 -9.57
CA LYS A 24 -12.75 -2.77 -8.78
C LYS A 24 -12.96 -3.54 -7.46
N ILE A 25 -12.71 -4.85 -7.47
CA ILE A 25 -12.81 -5.68 -6.27
C ILE A 25 -11.67 -5.34 -5.30
N LEU A 26 -10.44 -5.28 -5.82
CA LEU A 26 -9.26 -4.91 -5.04
C LEU A 26 -9.39 -3.51 -4.45
N ASP A 27 -10.03 -2.57 -5.17
CA ASP A 27 -10.21 -1.19 -4.72
C ASP A 27 -11.04 -1.05 -3.43
N GLN A 28 -11.93 -2.03 -3.18
CA GLN A 28 -12.78 -2.06 -1.99
C GLN A 28 -12.06 -2.66 -0.77
N ILE A 29 -10.93 -3.35 -0.97
CA ILE A 29 -10.20 -4.05 0.09
C ILE A 29 -9.16 -3.09 0.69
N GLN A 30 -9.55 -2.41 1.76
CA GLN A 30 -8.66 -1.49 2.51
C GLN A 30 -7.76 -2.21 3.52
N GLN A 31 -8.03 -3.49 3.80
CA GLN A 31 -7.26 -4.30 4.73
C GLN A 31 -5.88 -4.67 4.14
N PRO A 32 -4.87 -4.88 5.00
CA PRO A 32 -3.62 -5.50 4.60
C PRO A 32 -3.85 -6.85 3.91
N VAL A 33 -3.06 -7.15 2.88
CA VAL A 33 -3.17 -8.42 2.14
C VAL A 33 -2.00 -9.36 2.41
N VAL A 34 -2.30 -10.64 2.57
CA VAL A 34 -1.36 -11.75 2.48
C VAL A 34 -1.57 -12.37 1.10
N VAL A 35 -0.54 -12.38 0.25
CA VAL A 35 -0.67 -12.86 -1.13
C VAL A 35 0.07 -14.18 -1.30
N VAL A 36 -0.65 -15.24 -1.65
CA VAL A 36 -0.06 -16.56 -1.93
C VAL A 36 -0.26 -16.88 -3.40
N ALA A 37 0.84 -17.02 -4.15
CA ALA A 37 0.81 -17.39 -5.55
C ALA A 37 1.30 -18.83 -5.73
N VAL A 38 0.67 -19.58 -6.63
CA VAL A 38 1.15 -20.92 -7.03
C VAL A 38 1.62 -20.89 -8.49
N VAL A 39 2.79 -21.46 -8.74
CA VAL A 39 3.41 -21.58 -10.06
C VAL A 39 3.90 -23.01 -10.29
N GLY A 40 4.13 -23.38 -11.54
CA GLY A 40 4.63 -24.70 -11.92
C GLY A 40 4.02 -25.22 -13.21
N LEU A 41 4.52 -26.36 -13.67
CA LEU A 41 4.09 -26.99 -14.92
C LEU A 41 2.55 -27.14 -15.00
N TYR A 42 2.02 -27.10 -16.22
CA TYR A 42 0.60 -27.39 -16.44
C TYR A 42 0.24 -28.79 -15.90
N ARG A 43 -1.01 -28.94 -15.41
CA ARG A 43 -1.58 -30.19 -14.87
C ARG A 43 -0.89 -30.82 -13.66
N THR A 44 -0.16 -30.05 -12.85
CA THR A 44 0.42 -30.54 -11.59
C THR A 44 -0.52 -30.40 -10.38
N GLY A 45 -1.78 -30.00 -10.58
CA GLY A 45 -2.77 -29.88 -9.49
C GLY A 45 -2.68 -28.58 -8.67
N LYS A 46 -2.19 -27.49 -9.28
CA LYS A 46 -2.08 -26.14 -8.67
C LYS A 46 -3.43 -25.61 -8.17
N SER A 47 -4.41 -25.50 -9.06
CA SER A 47 -5.76 -25.00 -8.76
C SER A 47 -6.46 -25.79 -7.66
N HIS A 48 -6.19 -27.11 -7.55
CA HIS A 48 -6.70 -27.93 -6.45
C HIS A 48 -6.13 -27.47 -5.10
N LEU A 49 -4.82 -27.25 -5.04
CA LEU A 49 -4.15 -26.78 -3.83
C LEU A 49 -4.63 -25.39 -3.41
N MET A 50 -4.87 -24.50 -4.39
CA MET A 50 -5.42 -23.16 -4.11
C MET A 50 -6.86 -23.19 -3.60
N ASN A 51 -7.70 -24.11 -4.10
CA ASN A 51 -9.04 -24.31 -3.54
C ASN A 51 -8.98 -24.74 -2.07
N ARG A 52 -8.03 -25.62 -1.70
CA ARG A 52 -7.80 -26.04 -0.32
C ARG A 52 -7.41 -24.85 0.57
N LEU A 53 -6.51 -23.98 0.11
CA LEU A 53 -6.16 -22.73 0.82
C LEU A 53 -7.35 -21.77 0.97
N ALA A 54 -8.28 -21.76 0.01
CA ALA A 54 -9.52 -20.98 0.12
C ALA A 54 -10.52 -21.58 1.13
N GLY A 55 -10.24 -22.78 1.67
CA GLY A 55 -11.17 -23.52 2.53
C GLY A 55 -12.38 -24.05 1.76
N LYS A 56 -12.26 -24.26 0.45
CA LYS A 56 -13.34 -24.70 -0.43
C LYS A 56 -12.93 -25.94 -1.24
N GLN A 57 -13.89 -26.81 -1.56
CA GLN A 57 -13.65 -27.94 -2.47
C GLN A 57 -13.57 -27.48 -3.93
N THR A 58 -14.38 -26.48 -4.27
CA THR A 58 -14.52 -25.93 -5.62
C THR A 58 -14.27 -24.43 -5.63
N GLY A 59 -13.72 -23.92 -6.75
CA GLY A 59 -13.44 -22.51 -6.92
C GLY A 59 -12.69 -22.28 -8.23
N PHE A 60 -11.35 -22.32 -8.17
CA PHE A 60 -10.51 -22.35 -9.35
C PHE A 60 -10.83 -23.60 -10.17
N ALA A 61 -10.97 -23.42 -11.48
CA ALA A 61 -11.39 -24.48 -12.39
C ALA A 61 -10.33 -25.59 -12.46
N LEU A 62 -10.76 -26.84 -12.25
CA LEU A 62 -9.91 -28.01 -12.41
C LEU A 62 -10.03 -28.51 -13.85
N ALA A 63 -8.91 -28.70 -14.53
CA ALA A 63 -8.87 -29.27 -15.87
C ALA A 63 -8.77 -30.81 -15.80
N SER A 64 -9.67 -31.50 -16.51
CA SER A 64 -9.66 -32.95 -16.71
C SER A 64 -9.26 -33.35 -18.13
N THR A 65 -9.03 -32.37 -19.02
CA THR A 65 -8.76 -32.56 -20.46
C THR A 65 -7.33 -32.17 -20.84
N ILE A 66 -6.97 -32.42 -22.11
CA ILE A 66 -5.66 -32.12 -22.68
C ILE A 66 -5.43 -30.64 -23.04
N GLU A 67 -6.34 -29.75 -22.72
CA GLU A 67 -6.20 -28.31 -22.94
C GLU A 67 -5.92 -27.61 -21.61
N SER A 68 -5.07 -26.59 -21.60
CA SER A 68 -4.86 -25.76 -20.43
C SER A 68 -6.09 -24.87 -20.19
N LYS A 69 -6.68 -24.94 -18.99
CA LYS A 69 -7.86 -24.13 -18.64
C LYS A 69 -7.52 -22.79 -18.00
N THR A 70 -6.49 -22.74 -17.16
CA THR A 70 -6.06 -21.49 -16.53
C THR A 70 -5.17 -20.74 -17.50
N LYS A 71 -5.69 -19.66 -18.07
CA LYS A 71 -4.92 -18.69 -18.86
C LYS A 71 -4.69 -17.43 -18.03
N GLY A 72 -3.48 -16.87 -18.11
CA GLY A 72 -3.05 -15.73 -17.31
C GLY A 72 -2.95 -16.02 -15.81
N ILE A 73 -3.41 -15.08 -14.98
CA ILE A 73 -3.41 -15.18 -13.51
C ILE A 73 -4.83 -14.94 -13.00
N TRP A 74 -5.33 -15.85 -12.17
CA TRP A 74 -6.62 -15.76 -11.52
C TRP A 74 -6.46 -15.43 -10.05
N MET A 75 -7.36 -14.61 -9.50
CA MET A 75 -7.32 -14.23 -8.10
C MET A 75 -8.57 -14.68 -7.34
N TRP A 76 -8.40 -14.99 -6.06
CA TRP A 76 -9.50 -15.19 -5.11
C TRP A 76 -9.19 -14.51 -3.78
N CYS A 77 -10.00 -13.52 -3.41
CA CYS A 77 -9.85 -12.82 -2.13
C CYS A 77 -10.82 -13.38 -1.08
N VAL A 78 -10.28 -13.87 0.02
CA VAL A 78 -11.02 -14.40 1.19
C VAL A 78 -10.49 -13.79 2.48
N SER A 79 -11.30 -13.77 3.54
CA SER A 79 -10.82 -13.36 4.87
C SER A 79 -9.71 -14.30 5.34
N HIS A 80 -8.64 -13.76 5.90
CA HIS A 80 -7.54 -14.59 6.35
C HIS A 80 -7.96 -15.45 7.56
N PRO A 81 -7.78 -16.80 7.53
CA PRO A 81 -8.33 -17.68 8.57
C PRO A 81 -7.75 -17.45 9.98
N THR A 82 -6.47 -17.10 10.07
CA THR A 82 -5.74 -16.96 11.35
C THR A 82 -5.25 -15.54 11.68
N LYS A 83 -5.40 -14.56 10.78
CA LYS A 83 -4.84 -13.20 10.92
C LYS A 83 -5.97 -12.17 10.79
N ALA A 84 -6.59 -11.87 11.92
CA ALA A 84 -7.73 -10.96 11.98
C ALA A 84 -7.42 -9.62 11.31
N GLY A 85 -8.41 -9.07 10.59
CA GLY A 85 -8.27 -7.79 9.91
C GLY A 85 -7.41 -7.82 8.64
N THR A 86 -6.99 -8.99 8.16
CA THR A 86 -6.25 -9.13 6.89
C THR A 86 -7.03 -9.96 5.86
N THR A 87 -6.74 -9.73 4.59
CA THR A 87 -7.31 -10.48 3.46
C THR A 87 -6.27 -11.42 2.88
N LEU A 88 -6.62 -12.70 2.69
CA LEU A 88 -5.83 -13.67 1.97
C LEU A 88 -6.19 -13.58 0.47
N VAL A 89 -5.19 -13.25 -0.35
CA VAL A 89 -5.30 -13.18 -1.81
C VAL A 89 -4.58 -14.38 -2.40
N LEU A 90 -5.34 -15.25 -3.03
CA LEU A 90 -4.85 -16.46 -3.67
C LEU A 90 -4.67 -16.20 -5.17
N LEU A 91 -3.47 -16.39 -5.70
CA LEU A 91 -3.15 -16.23 -7.12
C LEU A 91 -2.85 -17.61 -7.74
N ASP A 92 -3.74 -18.08 -8.61
CA ASP A 92 -3.54 -19.30 -9.40
C ASP A 92 -3.07 -18.92 -10.80
N THR A 93 -1.91 -19.40 -11.21
CA THR A 93 -1.29 -19.02 -12.48
C THR A 93 -1.52 -20.06 -13.57
N GLU A 94 -1.43 -19.61 -14.81
CA GLU A 94 -1.27 -20.45 -15.98
C GLU A 94 -0.11 -21.45 -15.78
N GLY A 95 -0.28 -22.64 -16.37
CA GLY A 95 0.74 -23.68 -16.32
C GLY A 95 1.90 -23.38 -17.26
N LEU A 96 3.11 -23.46 -16.71
CA LEU A 96 4.34 -23.31 -17.48
C LEU A 96 4.48 -24.46 -18.50
N GLY A 97 5.01 -24.17 -19.69
CA GLY A 97 5.24 -25.16 -20.75
C GLY A 97 3.99 -25.65 -21.51
N ASP A 98 2.89 -24.88 -21.49
CA ASP A 98 1.70 -25.16 -22.29
C ASP A 98 1.90 -24.80 -23.78
N MET A 99 1.30 -25.57 -24.69
CA MET A 99 1.66 -25.63 -26.13
C MET A 99 1.12 -24.45 -26.96
N ASP A 100 0.05 -23.80 -26.50
CA ASP A 100 -0.63 -22.71 -27.23
C ASP A 100 -0.10 -21.32 -26.84
N LYS A 101 1.23 -21.13 -26.82
CA LYS A 101 1.86 -19.85 -26.43
C LYS A 101 2.45 -19.13 -27.63
N GLY A 102 2.00 -17.91 -27.87
CA GLY A 102 2.46 -17.06 -28.97
C GLY A 102 3.78 -16.29 -28.69
N ASP A 103 4.16 -16.12 -27.42
CA ASP A 103 5.38 -15.41 -27.00
C ASP A 103 6.29 -16.32 -26.15
N PRO A 104 7.56 -16.55 -26.55
CA PRO A 104 8.52 -17.32 -25.76
C PRO A 104 8.78 -16.75 -24.35
N LYS A 105 8.50 -15.46 -24.10
CA LYS A 105 8.65 -14.81 -22.79
C LYS A 105 7.41 -14.87 -21.90
N HIS A 106 6.29 -15.40 -22.40
CA HIS A 106 5.02 -15.41 -21.65
C HIS A 106 5.16 -16.09 -20.28
N ASP A 107 5.82 -17.25 -20.24
CA ASP A 107 6.00 -18.00 -18.99
C ASP A 107 6.90 -17.29 -17.99
N THR A 108 8.00 -16.70 -18.47
CA THR A 108 8.88 -15.89 -17.65
C THR A 108 8.15 -14.66 -17.10
N ASN A 109 7.25 -14.04 -17.87
CA ASN A 109 6.43 -12.91 -17.43
C ASN A 109 5.40 -13.32 -16.36
N ILE A 110 4.69 -14.43 -16.55
CA ILE A 110 3.74 -14.98 -15.55
C ILE A 110 4.47 -15.32 -14.25
N PHE A 111 5.63 -15.96 -14.35
CA PHE A 111 6.46 -16.31 -13.20
C PHE A 111 6.97 -15.06 -12.47
N SER A 112 7.49 -14.07 -13.21
CA SER A 112 7.96 -12.80 -12.64
C SER A 112 6.85 -12.05 -11.93
N LEU A 113 5.64 -11.99 -12.51
CA LEU A 113 4.47 -11.38 -11.88
C LEU A 113 4.06 -12.12 -10.60
N ALA A 114 4.10 -13.46 -10.59
CA ALA A 114 3.81 -14.24 -9.39
C ALA A 114 4.81 -13.94 -8.26
N VAL A 115 6.10 -13.80 -8.57
CA VAL A 115 7.15 -13.40 -7.61
C VAL A 115 6.89 -11.98 -7.09
N LEU A 116 6.69 -11.01 -7.99
CA LEU A 116 6.52 -9.59 -7.65
C LEU A 116 5.28 -9.34 -6.77
N LEU A 117 4.17 -10.01 -7.08
CA LEU A 117 2.89 -9.77 -6.41
C LEU A 117 2.72 -10.55 -5.10
N SER A 118 3.39 -11.70 -4.94
CA SER A 118 3.17 -12.58 -3.79
C SER A 118 4.00 -12.22 -2.56
N SER A 119 3.49 -12.59 -1.38
CA SER A 119 4.24 -12.72 -0.13
C SER A 119 4.83 -14.11 0.05
N THR A 120 4.18 -15.12 -0.54
CA THR A 120 4.59 -16.52 -0.54
C THR A 120 4.38 -17.10 -1.92
N LEU A 121 5.44 -17.68 -2.49
CA LEU A 121 5.44 -18.35 -3.76
C LEU A 121 5.48 -19.86 -3.52
N VAL A 122 4.45 -20.54 -4.01
CA VAL A 122 4.35 -21.99 -3.99
C VAL A 122 4.75 -22.51 -5.36
N TYR A 123 5.93 -23.14 -5.45
CA TYR A 123 6.32 -23.87 -6.65
C TYR A 123 5.81 -25.32 -6.55
N ASN A 124 5.00 -25.73 -7.52
CA ASN A 124 4.31 -27.02 -7.50
C ASN A 124 4.77 -27.90 -8.67
N SER A 125 5.51 -28.95 -8.35
CA SER A 125 6.04 -29.95 -9.29
C SER A 125 5.47 -31.35 -9.00
N ARG A 126 5.76 -32.32 -9.89
CA ARG A 126 5.39 -33.73 -9.71
C ARG A 126 6.63 -34.60 -9.58
N GLY A 127 6.50 -35.73 -8.90
CA GLY A 127 7.55 -36.74 -8.78
C GLY A 127 8.56 -36.38 -7.70
N THR A 128 9.79 -36.04 -8.09
CA THR A 128 10.92 -35.85 -7.18
C THR A 128 11.68 -34.57 -7.52
N ILE A 129 12.44 -34.04 -6.56
CA ILE A 129 13.40 -32.96 -6.78
C ILE A 129 14.71 -33.57 -7.27
N ASP A 130 14.76 -33.90 -8.56
CA ASP A 130 15.99 -34.33 -9.22
C ASP A 130 16.71 -33.15 -9.89
N ASN A 131 17.85 -33.40 -10.54
CA ASN A 131 18.57 -32.33 -11.22
C ASN A 131 17.74 -31.70 -12.34
N LYS A 132 16.89 -32.48 -13.01
CA LYS A 132 16.04 -31.96 -14.08
C LYS A 132 15.00 -30.99 -13.52
N ALA A 133 14.35 -31.31 -12.42
CA ALA A 133 13.39 -30.45 -11.74
C ALA A 133 13.99 -29.12 -11.29
N VAL A 134 15.24 -29.13 -10.80
CA VAL A 134 15.98 -27.89 -10.45
C VAL A 134 16.38 -27.10 -11.69
N MET A 135 16.76 -27.75 -12.78
CA MET A 135 17.08 -27.06 -14.05
C MET A 135 15.83 -26.51 -14.75
N GLU A 136 14.68 -27.17 -14.60
CA GLU A 136 13.37 -26.69 -15.08
C GLU A 136 12.91 -25.42 -14.34
N LEU A 137 13.55 -25.06 -13.22
CA LEU A 137 13.43 -23.75 -12.58
C LEU A 137 14.29 -22.67 -13.25
N GLN A 138 14.64 -22.81 -14.53
CA GLN A 138 15.35 -21.79 -15.31
C GLN A 138 14.70 -20.39 -15.18
N PHE A 139 13.38 -20.30 -15.02
CA PHE A 139 12.69 -19.03 -14.76
C PHE A 139 13.25 -18.27 -13.54
N ILE A 140 13.73 -18.98 -12.51
CA ILE A 140 14.39 -18.37 -11.36
C ILE A 140 15.71 -17.72 -11.79
N THR A 141 16.49 -18.37 -12.65
CA THR A 141 17.76 -17.81 -13.15
C THR A 141 17.57 -16.59 -14.03
N GLU A 142 16.41 -16.45 -14.67
CA GLU A 142 16.05 -15.30 -15.51
C GLU A 142 15.47 -14.12 -14.70
N LEU A 143 15.17 -14.30 -13.40
CA LEU A 143 14.56 -13.24 -12.58
C LEU A 143 15.43 -11.99 -12.49
N SER A 144 16.76 -12.14 -12.48
CA SER A 144 17.68 -10.99 -12.46
C SER A 144 17.61 -10.16 -13.74
N GLU A 145 17.24 -10.77 -14.87
CA GLU A 145 17.02 -10.06 -16.14
C GLU A 145 15.60 -9.48 -16.22
N CYS A 146 14.64 -10.09 -15.52
CA CYS A 146 13.23 -9.75 -15.59
C CYS A 146 12.76 -8.79 -14.48
N ILE A 147 13.57 -8.53 -13.45
CA ILE A 147 13.21 -7.67 -12.32
C ILE A 147 14.42 -6.81 -11.93
N LYS A 148 14.21 -5.49 -11.87
CA LYS A 148 15.19 -4.55 -11.31
C LYS A 148 14.79 -4.12 -9.89
N VAL A 149 15.77 -3.91 -9.02
CA VAL A 149 15.52 -3.39 -7.66
C VAL A 149 15.73 -1.88 -7.61
N LYS A 150 16.74 -1.36 -8.31
CA LYS A 150 17.07 0.07 -8.41
C LYS A 150 16.90 0.59 -9.83
N SER A 151 16.68 1.91 -9.95
CA SER A 151 16.56 2.58 -11.26
C SER A 151 17.86 3.21 -11.76
N SER A 152 18.88 3.33 -10.90
CA SER A 152 20.04 4.20 -11.13
C SER A 152 21.28 3.55 -11.74
N ASP A 153 21.30 2.22 -11.94
CA ASP A 153 22.40 1.54 -12.64
C ASP A 153 21.83 0.44 -13.53
N GLU A 154 22.13 0.48 -14.84
CA GLU A 154 21.73 -0.57 -15.77
C GLU A 154 22.57 -1.84 -15.65
N ASP A 155 23.76 -1.75 -15.03
CA ASP A 155 24.76 -2.82 -14.93
C ASP A 155 25.01 -3.32 -13.49
N ALA A 156 24.28 -2.83 -12.48
CA ALA A 156 24.44 -3.27 -11.10
C ALA A 156 23.75 -4.61 -10.84
N ASP A 157 24.48 -5.57 -10.25
CA ASP A 157 23.89 -6.83 -9.76
C ASP A 157 23.03 -6.57 -8.51
N ASP A 158 21.75 -6.30 -8.75
CA ASP A 158 20.72 -6.08 -7.73
C ASP A 158 20.36 -7.35 -6.94
N SER A 159 20.94 -8.51 -7.27
CA SER A 159 20.56 -9.80 -6.70
C SER A 159 20.73 -9.90 -5.18
N SER A 160 21.65 -9.11 -4.62
CA SER A 160 21.88 -9.01 -3.18
C SER A 160 20.71 -8.35 -2.42
N GLU A 161 19.87 -7.55 -3.10
CA GLU A 161 18.70 -6.87 -2.52
C GLU A 161 17.40 -7.67 -2.65
N PHE A 162 17.33 -8.69 -3.52
CA PHE A 162 16.12 -9.49 -3.74
C PHE A 162 15.60 -10.15 -2.45
N VAL A 163 16.50 -10.58 -1.57
CA VAL A 163 16.18 -11.16 -0.24
C VAL A 163 15.17 -10.34 0.56
N LYS A 164 15.18 -9.00 0.42
CA LYS A 164 14.30 -8.11 1.19
C LYS A 164 12.85 -8.16 0.70
N PHE A 165 12.62 -8.44 -0.59
CA PHE A 165 11.32 -8.20 -1.24
C PHE A 165 10.72 -9.43 -1.89
N PHE A 166 11.52 -10.47 -2.07
CA PHE A 166 11.07 -11.72 -2.65
C PHE A 166 10.21 -12.48 -1.63
N PRO A 167 9.21 -13.21 -2.12
CA PRO A 167 8.30 -13.97 -1.27
C PRO A 167 9.01 -15.09 -0.52
N SER A 168 8.40 -15.64 0.53
CA SER A 168 8.84 -16.95 1.04
C SER A 168 8.62 -18.03 -0.02
N PHE A 169 9.53 -19.00 -0.12
CA PHE A 169 9.46 -20.04 -1.13
C PHE A 169 9.00 -21.36 -0.52
N ILE A 170 7.98 -21.97 -1.12
CA ILE A 170 7.49 -23.28 -0.74
C ILE A 170 7.55 -24.20 -1.96
N TRP A 171 8.32 -25.29 -1.87
CA TRP A 171 8.31 -26.34 -2.88
C TRP A 171 7.31 -27.42 -2.47
N THR A 172 6.28 -27.59 -3.29
CA THR A 172 5.30 -28.68 -3.14
C THR A 172 5.56 -29.74 -4.20
N VAL A 173 5.90 -30.94 -3.74
CA VAL A 173 6.26 -32.09 -4.59
C VAL A 173 5.09 -33.05 -4.59
N ARG A 174 4.37 -33.13 -5.69
CA ARG A 174 3.14 -33.92 -5.84
C ARG A 174 3.47 -35.33 -6.30
N ASP A 175 2.61 -36.28 -5.95
CA ASP A 175 2.71 -37.68 -6.39
C ASP A 175 4.05 -38.32 -5.92
N PHE A 176 4.52 -37.95 -4.72
CA PHE A 176 5.78 -38.40 -4.14
C PHE A 176 5.66 -39.86 -3.66
N THR A 177 6.67 -40.68 -3.98
CA THR A 177 6.65 -42.14 -3.74
C THR A 177 7.91 -42.68 -3.07
N LEU A 178 8.90 -41.84 -2.80
CA LEU A 178 10.16 -42.27 -2.21
C LEU A 178 10.10 -42.24 -0.69
N GLU A 179 10.91 -43.08 -0.05
CA GLU A 179 11.21 -42.92 1.37
C GLU A 179 12.14 -41.71 1.57
N LEU A 180 11.83 -40.84 2.54
CA LEU A 180 12.66 -39.69 2.88
C LEU A 180 13.89 -40.12 3.67
N LYS A 181 14.85 -40.74 2.98
CA LYS A 181 16.11 -41.20 3.56
C LYS A 181 17.31 -40.68 2.79
N ILE A 182 18.31 -40.21 3.52
CA ILE A 182 19.62 -39.81 2.98
C ILE A 182 20.69 -40.58 3.75
N ASN A 183 21.48 -41.40 3.04
CA ASN A 183 22.47 -42.30 3.65
C ASN A 183 21.85 -43.18 4.76
N ASP A 184 20.71 -43.81 4.47
CA ASP A 184 19.93 -44.67 5.37
C ASP A 184 19.41 -44.01 6.66
N LYS A 185 19.47 -42.67 6.75
CA LYS A 185 18.88 -41.91 7.85
C LYS A 185 17.61 -41.23 7.41
N ASP A 186 16.58 -41.31 8.24
CA ASP A 186 15.33 -40.58 8.03
C ASP A 186 15.60 -39.07 8.08
N VAL A 187 15.05 -38.35 7.11
CA VAL A 187 15.16 -36.90 6.98
C VAL A 187 13.79 -36.27 6.81
N THR A 188 13.69 -35.00 7.15
CA THR A 188 12.51 -34.17 6.89
C THR A 188 12.44 -33.75 5.41
N GLU A 189 11.26 -33.29 4.98
CA GLU A 189 11.07 -32.74 3.63
C GLU A 189 11.97 -31.53 3.37
N ASP A 190 12.22 -30.72 4.40
CA ASP A 190 13.10 -29.55 4.31
C ASP A 190 14.56 -29.99 4.12
N GLU A 191 15.02 -30.99 4.87
CA GLU A 191 16.36 -31.58 4.69
C GLU A 191 16.52 -32.23 3.30
N TYR A 192 15.46 -32.85 2.78
CA TYR A 192 15.43 -33.34 1.40
C TYR A 192 15.61 -32.22 0.38
N LEU A 193 14.93 -31.08 0.56
CA LEU A 193 15.10 -29.90 -0.29
C LEU A 193 16.53 -29.34 -0.20
N GLU A 194 17.08 -29.20 1.02
CA GLU A 194 18.46 -28.74 1.20
C GLU A 194 19.48 -29.68 0.56
N PHE A 195 19.22 -30.99 0.59
CA PHE A 195 20.06 -31.97 -0.10
C PHE A 195 20.01 -31.79 -1.62
N ALA A 196 18.83 -31.59 -2.20
CA ALA A 196 18.68 -31.36 -3.64
C ALA A 196 19.33 -30.05 -4.11
N LEU A 197 19.37 -29.05 -3.24
CA LEU A 197 20.01 -27.74 -3.48
C LEU A 197 21.49 -27.70 -3.11
N LYS A 198 22.09 -28.81 -2.66
CA LYS A 198 23.51 -28.85 -2.30
C LYS A 198 24.40 -28.51 -3.50
N LEU A 199 25.27 -27.53 -3.31
CA LEU A 199 26.27 -27.12 -4.29
C LEU A 199 27.40 -28.17 -4.38
N LYS A 200 28.00 -28.25 -5.56
CA LYS A 200 29.20 -29.06 -5.82
C LYS A 200 30.44 -28.19 -5.77
N HIS A 201 31.53 -28.74 -5.25
CA HIS A 201 32.84 -28.08 -5.29
C HIS A 201 33.48 -28.20 -6.67
N GLY A 202 34.25 -27.18 -7.04
CA GLY A 202 35.01 -27.12 -8.29
C GLY A 202 34.56 -25.98 -9.19
N THR A 203 35.40 -25.62 -10.16
CA THR A 203 35.20 -24.47 -11.06
C THR A 203 34.99 -24.90 -12.52
N SER A 204 34.79 -26.20 -12.77
CA SER A 204 34.51 -26.70 -14.11
C SER A 204 33.15 -26.20 -14.62
N ARG A 205 33.01 -26.02 -15.93
CA ARG A 205 31.76 -25.55 -16.56
C ARG A 205 30.52 -26.34 -16.13
N SER A 206 30.61 -27.67 -16.04
CA SER A 206 29.51 -28.53 -15.62
C SER A 206 29.13 -28.35 -14.15
N VAL A 207 30.06 -27.97 -13.30
CA VAL A 207 29.80 -27.62 -11.89
C VAL A 207 29.12 -26.26 -11.80
N ILE A 208 29.58 -25.28 -12.57
CA ILE A 208 28.96 -23.95 -12.64
C ILE A 208 27.51 -24.06 -13.12
N GLU A 209 27.25 -24.76 -14.23
CA GLU A 209 25.90 -24.97 -14.77
C GLU A 209 24.98 -25.73 -13.80
N TYR A 210 25.53 -26.65 -13.01
CA TYR A 210 24.78 -27.36 -11.96
C TYR A 210 24.48 -26.46 -10.75
N ASN A 211 25.44 -25.65 -10.31
CA ASN A 211 25.32 -24.82 -9.11
C ASN A 211 24.43 -23.60 -9.37
N PHE A 212 24.49 -22.99 -10.55
CA PHE A 212 23.85 -21.71 -10.85
C PHE A 212 22.35 -21.62 -10.43
N PRO A 213 21.43 -22.51 -10.85
CA PRO A 213 20.04 -22.43 -10.40
C PRO A 213 19.87 -22.64 -8.88
N ARG A 214 20.76 -23.43 -8.25
CA ARG A 214 20.74 -23.67 -6.80
C ARG A 214 21.19 -22.44 -6.03
N GLU A 215 22.25 -21.78 -6.50
CA GLU A 215 22.73 -20.51 -5.98
C GLU A 215 21.64 -19.43 -6.10
N CYS A 216 20.96 -19.33 -7.25
CA CYS A 216 19.83 -18.40 -7.40
C CYS A 216 18.70 -18.69 -6.41
N ILE A 217 18.31 -19.96 -6.23
CA ILE A 217 17.25 -20.32 -5.26
C ILE A 217 17.68 -19.96 -3.82
N GLN A 218 18.89 -20.31 -3.42
CA GLN A 218 19.41 -20.02 -2.07
C GLN A 218 19.54 -18.51 -1.84
N LYS A 219 20.04 -17.77 -2.83
CA LYS A 219 20.23 -16.31 -2.76
C LYS A 219 18.91 -15.55 -2.76
N PHE A 220 17.98 -15.89 -3.66
CA PHE A 220 16.74 -15.13 -3.82
C PHE A 220 15.70 -15.49 -2.75
N PHE A 221 15.74 -16.74 -2.27
CA PHE A 221 14.81 -17.27 -1.28
C PHE A 221 15.59 -17.88 -0.11
N PRO A 222 16.03 -17.08 0.87
CA PRO A 222 16.75 -17.63 2.02
C PRO A 222 15.85 -18.42 2.99
N SER A 223 14.54 -18.17 2.95
CA SER A 223 13.56 -18.95 3.70
C SER A 223 12.79 -19.86 2.74
N ARG A 224 13.02 -21.16 2.85
CA ARG A 224 12.49 -22.20 1.96
C ARG A 224 11.81 -23.28 2.79
N LYS A 225 10.68 -23.79 2.32
CA LYS A 225 9.93 -24.89 2.95
C LYS A 225 9.60 -25.94 1.90
N CYS A 226 9.59 -27.21 2.28
CA CYS A 226 9.22 -28.31 1.41
C CYS A 226 8.01 -29.08 1.95
N PHE A 227 7.15 -29.53 1.05
CA PHE A 227 6.07 -30.47 1.35
C PHE A 227 6.02 -31.55 0.27
N THR A 228 6.04 -32.81 0.69
CA THR A 228 5.84 -33.96 -0.21
C THR A 228 4.41 -34.48 -0.05
N PHE A 229 3.70 -34.59 -1.17
CA PHE A 229 2.31 -35.06 -1.19
C PHE A 229 2.26 -36.44 -1.82
N PRO A 230 1.67 -37.45 -1.13
CA PRO A 230 1.41 -38.73 -1.75
C PRO A 230 0.31 -38.59 -2.83
N PHE A 231 0.00 -39.69 -3.51
CA PHE A 231 -1.13 -39.72 -4.42
C PHE A 231 -2.44 -39.40 -3.67
N PRO A 232 -3.27 -38.47 -4.17
CA PRO A 232 -4.54 -38.12 -3.54
C PRO A 232 -5.58 -39.24 -3.62
N THR A 233 -5.56 -40.04 -4.69
CA THR A 233 -6.47 -41.15 -4.96
C THR A 233 -5.81 -42.11 -5.96
N ALA A 234 -6.43 -43.27 -6.19
CA ALA A 234 -6.06 -44.18 -7.26
C ALA A 234 -6.10 -43.49 -8.64
N PRO A 235 -5.20 -43.87 -9.59
CA PRO A 235 -5.03 -43.18 -10.87
C PRO A 235 -6.31 -43.03 -11.71
N GLU A 236 -7.23 -43.99 -11.62
CA GLU A 236 -8.47 -44.01 -12.41
C GLU A 236 -9.42 -42.87 -12.00
N ASN A 237 -9.32 -42.39 -10.76
CA ASN A 237 -10.19 -41.35 -10.20
C ASN A 237 -9.59 -39.93 -10.28
N MET A 238 -8.36 -39.80 -10.79
CA MET A 238 -7.62 -38.52 -10.81
C MET A 238 -8.32 -37.42 -11.61
N SER A 239 -8.99 -37.78 -12.72
CA SER A 239 -9.77 -36.84 -13.55
C SER A 239 -10.98 -36.25 -12.81
N HIS A 240 -11.43 -36.92 -11.74
CA HIS A 240 -12.61 -36.56 -10.95
C HIS A 240 -12.26 -36.00 -9.57
N LEU A 241 -10.97 -35.73 -9.28
CA LEU A 241 -10.50 -35.29 -7.95
C LEU A 241 -11.27 -34.09 -7.38
N GLY A 242 -11.78 -33.20 -8.24
CA GLY A 242 -12.59 -32.06 -7.82
C GLY A 242 -13.99 -32.38 -7.29
N SER A 243 -14.53 -33.54 -7.66
CA SER A 243 -15.88 -34.01 -7.30
C SER A 243 -15.87 -35.18 -6.32
N LEU A 244 -14.68 -35.72 -5.99
CA LEU A 244 -14.57 -36.81 -5.02
C LEU A 244 -14.97 -36.33 -3.61
N ALA A 245 -15.65 -37.21 -2.86
CA ALA A 245 -15.89 -36.96 -1.46
C ALA A 245 -14.58 -37.09 -0.66
N SER A 246 -14.49 -36.43 0.49
CA SER A 246 -13.29 -36.52 1.33
C SER A 246 -12.96 -37.96 1.78
N ALA A 247 -13.96 -38.85 1.82
CA ALA A 247 -13.76 -40.26 2.15
C ALA A 247 -13.05 -41.06 1.04
N ASP A 248 -13.13 -40.59 -0.22
CA ASP A 248 -12.51 -41.23 -1.38
C ASP A 248 -11.10 -40.71 -1.65
N ILE A 249 -10.64 -39.75 -0.83
CA ILE A 249 -9.30 -39.16 -0.90
C ILE A 249 -8.45 -39.80 0.20
N SER A 250 -7.20 -40.12 -0.12
CA SER A 250 -6.22 -40.64 0.82
C SER A 250 -6.15 -39.79 2.10
N SER A 251 -6.33 -40.43 3.25
CA SER A 251 -6.25 -39.75 4.55
C SER A 251 -4.87 -39.13 4.80
N GLU A 252 -3.81 -39.71 4.25
CA GLU A 252 -2.45 -39.18 4.34
C GLU A 252 -2.30 -37.92 3.49
N PHE A 253 -2.82 -37.94 2.26
CA PHE A 253 -2.86 -36.75 1.41
C PHE A 253 -3.62 -35.59 2.08
N LEU A 254 -4.77 -35.89 2.71
CA LEU A 254 -5.54 -34.89 3.44
C LEU A 254 -4.78 -34.32 4.63
N LYS A 255 -4.08 -35.16 5.41
CA LYS A 255 -3.24 -34.72 6.53
C LYS A 255 -2.12 -33.76 6.08
N VAL A 256 -1.40 -34.11 5.01
CA VAL A 256 -0.36 -33.24 4.45
C VAL A 256 -0.96 -31.94 3.93
N THR A 257 -2.11 -32.00 3.25
CA THR A 257 -2.83 -30.82 2.75
C THR A 257 -3.24 -29.88 3.89
N ASP A 258 -3.76 -30.44 4.99
CA ASP A 258 -4.12 -29.67 6.18
C ASP A 258 -2.91 -29.01 6.83
N HIS A 259 -1.80 -29.75 6.94
CA HIS A 259 -0.54 -29.24 7.47
C HIS A 259 0.02 -28.10 6.61
N PHE A 260 0.04 -28.28 5.28
CA PHE A 260 0.42 -27.25 4.33
C PHE A 260 -0.45 -25.99 4.49
N CYS A 261 -1.78 -26.12 4.53
CA CYS A 261 -2.67 -24.97 4.67
C CYS A 261 -2.42 -24.23 5.99
N LYS A 262 -2.29 -24.96 7.11
CA LYS A 262 -1.98 -24.36 8.43
C LYS A 262 -0.64 -23.63 8.41
N PHE A 263 0.38 -24.22 7.80
CA PHE A 263 1.68 -23.58 7.65
C PHE A 263 1.58 -22.28 6.86
N VAL A 264 0.94 -22.31 5.68
CA VAL A 264 0.75 -21.10 4.84
C VAL A 264 -0.01 -20.02 5.62
N PHE A 265 -1.10 -20.35 6.30
CA PHE A 265 -1.85 -19.36 7.09
C PHE A 265 -1.01 -18.76 8.23
N HIS A 266 -0.18 -19.56 8.89
CA HIS A 266 0.65 -19.06 9.98
C HIS A 266 1.83 -18.22 9.47
N ASP A 267 2.61 -18.79 8.54
CA ASP A 267 3.93 -18.28 8.17
C ASP A 267 3.90 -17.20 7.08
N SER A 268 2.91 -17.21 6.17
CA SER A 268 2.85 -16.24 5.08
C SER A 268 2.66 -14.81 5.59
N CYS A 269 3.65 -13.94 5.36
CA CYS A 269 3.63 -12.55 5.82
C CYS A 269 2.64 -11.68 5.04
N VAL A 270 2.21 -10.59 5.67
CA VAL A 270 1.55 -9.48 4.97
C VAL A 270 2.51 -8.93 3.90
N LYS A 271 1.98 -8.66 2.70
CA LYS A 271 2.78 -8.13 1.58
C LYS A 271 3.22 -6.70 1.90
N ARG A 272 4.49 -6.40 1.65
CA ARG A 272 5.09 -5.07 1.87
C ARG A 272 5.84 -4.59 0.63
N LEU A 273 5.95 -3.27 0.51
CA LEU A 273 6.82 -2.60 -0.47
C LEU A 273 8.23 -2.40 0.12
N LYS A 274 9.18 -1.92 -0.72
CA LYS A 274 10.59 -1.70 -0.33
C LYS A 274 10.81 -0.80 0.89
N VAL A 275 9.84 0.06 1.18
CA VAL A 275 9.84 1.01 2.31
C VAL A 275 8.99 0.51 3.49
N GLY A 276 8.73 -0.80 3.57
CA GLY A 276 7.96 -1.42 4.64
C GLY A 276 6.46 -1.11 4.63
N HIS A 277 6.02 -0.28 3.68
CA HIS A 277 4.63 0.08 3.51
C HIS A 277 3.77 -1.17 3.27
N THR A 278 2.73 -1.28 4.08
CA THR A 278 1.82 -2.42 4.06
C THR A 278 0.92 -2.35 2.83
N VAL A 279 0.97 -3.39 2.00
CA VAL A 279 0.14 -3.46 0.80
C VAL A 279 -1.29 -3.81 1.21
N THR A 280 -2.24 -2.97 0.77
CA THR A 280 -3.67 -3.23 0.83
C THR A 280 -4.17 -3.79 -0.50
N GLY A 281 -5.42 -4.21 -0.60
CA GLY A 281 -6.00 -4.67 -1.88
C GLY A 281 -5.91 -3.59 -2.96
N ARG A 282 -6.22 -2.33 -2.62
CA ARG A 282 -6.05 -1.16 -3.51
C ARG A 282 -4.65 -1.08 -4.10
N VAL A 283 -3.65 -1.08 -3.21
CA VAL A 283 -2.23 -0.96 -3.59
C VAL A 283 -1.81 -2.17 -4.43
N LEU A 284 -2.27 -3.39 -4.10
CA LEU A 284 -2.00 -4.59 -4.90
C LEU A 284 -2.54 -4.46 -6.33
N GLY A 285 -3.74 -3.91 -6.50
CA GLY A 285 -4.33 -3.66 -7.82
C GLY A 285 -3.52 -2.67 -8.65
N HIS A 286 -3.10 -1.56 -8.03
CA HIS A 286 -2.22 -0.58 -8.68
C HIS A 286 -0.85 -1.18 -9.03
N LEU A 287 -0.24 -1.98 -8.14
CA LEU A 287 1.03 -2.65 -8.39
C LEU A 287 0.94 -3.61 -9.59
N ALA A 288 -0.08 -4.46 -9.62
CA ALA A 288 -0.28 -5.38 -10.73
C ALA A 288 -0.45 -4.63 -12.05
N LYS A 289 -1.22 -3.54 -12.06
CA LYS A 289 -1.36 -2.71 -13.25
C LYS A 289 -0.03 -2.11 -13.70
N THR A 290 0.74 -1.52 -12.79
CA THR A 290 2.05 -0.95 -13.12
C THR A 290 3.02 -1.99 -13.67
N TYR A 291 3.11 -3.17 -13.05
CA TYR A 291 4.01 -4.23 -13.53
C TYR A 291 3.56 -4.80 -14.88
N VAL A 292 2.27 -5.07 -15.05
CA VAL A 292 1.73 -5.59 -16.32
C VAL A 292 1.89 -4.58 -17.45
N ASP A 293 1.62 -3.29 -17.21
CA ASP A 293 1.79 -2.23 -18.21
C ASP A 293 3.26 -2.07 -18.61
N THR A 294 4.19 -2.25 -17.66
CA THR A 294 5.64 -2.18 -17.89
C THR A 294 6.14 -3.38 -18.70
N ILE A 295 5.75 -4.60 -18.32
CA ILE A 295 6.09 -5.82 -19.07
C ILE A 295 5.51 -5.76 -20.49
N SER A 296 4.27 -5.30 -20.64
CA SER A 296 3.58 -5.23 -21.94
C SER A 296 4.12 -4.17 -22.89
N SER A 297 4.86 -3.20 -22.38
CA SER A 297 5.62 -2.23 -23.17
C SER A 297 7.03 -2.72 -23.55
N GLY A 298 7.45 -3.88 -23.03
CA GLY A 298 8.78 -4.46 -23.24
C GLY A 298 9.84 -3.96 -22.26
N ALA A 299 9.46 -3.14 -21.27
CA ALA A 299 10.35 -2.66 -20.23
C ALA A 299 10.41 -3.64 -19.04
N VAL A 300 11.48 -3.55 -18.26
CA VAL A 300 11.68 -4.40 -17.08
C VAL A 300 11.06 -3.76 -15.84
N PRO A 301 10.18 -4.46 -15.09
CA PRO A 301 9.60 -3.93 -13.86
C PRO A 301 10.68 -3.63 -12.81
N CYS A 302 10.59 -2.44 -12.21
CA CYS A 302 11.50 -1.98 -11.17
C CYS A 302 10.76 -1.78 -9.83
N LEU A 303 11.27 -2.37 -8.76
CA LEU A 303 10.65 -2.31 -7.42
C LEU A 303 10.64 -0.88 -6.85
N GLU A 304 11.71 -0.11 -7.04
CA GLU A 304 11.79 1.27 -6.57
C GLU A 304 10.82 2.19 -7.32
N ASN A 305 10.77 2.07 -8.65
CA ASN A 305 9.82 2.82 -9.47
C ASN A 305 8.37 2.50 -9.10
N ALA A 306 8.08 1.23 -8.80
CA ALA A 306 6.76 0.82 -8.33
C ALA A 306 6.40 1.54 -7.02
N VAL A 307 7.31 1.62 -6.04
CA VAL A 307 7.06 2.36 -4.79
C VAL A 307 6.74 3.84 -5.06
N ILE A 308 7.50 4.49 -5.94
CA ILE A 308 7.28 5.92 -6.29
C ILE A 308 5.93 6.11 -7.00
N ALA A 309 5.60 5.22 -7.93
CA ALA A 309 4.32 5.24 -8.64
C ALA A 309 3.15 5.03 -7.68
N MET A 310 3.25 4.05 -6.77
CA MET A 310 2.21 3.77 -5.78
C MET A 310 2.02 4.96 -4.82
N ALA A 311 3.12 5.55 -4.32
CA ALA A 311 3.05 6.73 -3.45
C ALA A 311 2.35 7.90 -4.18
N THR A 312 2.69 8.13 -5.44
CA THR A 312 2.05 9.18 -6.25
C THR A 312 0.54 8.96 -6.41
N ILE A 313 0.12 7.71 -6.70
CA ILE A 313 -1.30 7.37 -6.89
C ILE A 313 -2.07 7.53 -5.57
N GLU A 314 -1.58 6.91 -4.49
CA GLU A 314 -2.25 6.95 -3.20
C GLU A 314 -2.26 8.35 -2.59
N ASN A 315 -1.18 9.13 -2.70
CA ASN A 315 -1.16 10.49 -2.15
C ASN A 315 -2.11 11.42 -2.90
N LYS A 316 -2.23 11.32 -4.23
CA LYS A 316 -3.23 12.07 -5.00
C LYS A 316 -4.66 11.73 -4.56
N ALA A 317 -4.92 10.44 -4.34
CA ALA A 317 -6.23 9.98 -3.91
C ALA A 317 -6.52 10.37 -2.45
N ALA A 318 -5.50 10.34 -1.58
CA ALA A 318 -5.59 10.80 -0.19
C ALA A 318 -5.95 12.29 -0.10
N VAL A 319 -5.37 13.16 -0.96
CA VAL A 319 -5.76 14.57 -1.03
C VAL A 319 -7.24 14.71 -1.40
N LYS A 320 -7.70 13.94 -2.38
CA LYS A 320 -9.11 13.97 -2.79
C LYS A 320 -10.04 13.51 -1.68
N GLU A 321 -9.68 12.44 -0.99
CA GLU A 321 -10.45 11.87 0.12
C GLU A 321 -10.53 12.81 1.32
N GLY A 322 -9.39 13.35 1.77
CA GLY A 322 -9.36 14.33 2.86
C GLY A 322 -10.18 15.58 2.52
N LEU A 323 -10.07 16.09 1.29
CA LEU A 323 -10.86 17.24 0.83
C LEU A 323 -12.36 16.94 0.83
N GLN A 324 -12.75 15.75 0.37
CA GLN A 324 -14.15 15.34 0.33
C GLN A 324 -14.74 15.24 1.74
N VAL A 325 -14.00 14.69 2.71
CA VAL A 325 -14.40 14.64 4.12
C VAL A 325 -14.67 16.06 4.63
N TYR A 326 -13.72 16.98 4.45
CA TYR A 326 -13.85 18.36 4.86
C TYR A 326 -15.08 19.04 4.22
N GLN A 327 -15.22 18.96 2.90
CA GLN A 327 -16.33 19.56 2.15
C GLN A 327 -17.70 19.03 2.61
N SER A 328 -17.82 17.71 2.79
CA SER A 328 -19.09 17.08 3.15
C SER A 328 -19.60 17.49 4.54
N GLU A 329 -18.70 17.71 5.49
CA GLU A 329 -19.07 18.16 6.83
C GLU A 329 -19.28 19.67 6.88
N MET A 330 -18.48 20.45 6.15
CA MET A 330 -18.61 21.91 6.10
C MET A 330 -19.90 22.37 5.42
N GLU A 331 -20.39 21.65 4.40
CA GLU A 331 -21.71 21.94 3.81
C GLU A 331 -22.86 21.71 4.80
N LYS A 332 -22.72 20.81 5.79
CA LYS A 332 -23.74 20.68 6.86
C LYS A 332 -23.71 21.86 7.82
N LEU A 333 -22.51 22.39 8.12
CA LEU A 333 -22.37 23.56 9.00
C LEU A 333 -23.04 24.80 8.41
N LYS A 334 -23.00 24.93 7.08
CA LYS A 334 -23.59 26.04 6.32
C LYS A 334 -25.10 26.21 6.56
N ASP A 335 -25.82 25.13 6.86
CA ASP A 335 -27.26 25.19 7.19
C ASP A 335 -27.53 25.99 8.49
N SER A 336 -26.52 26.16 9.34
CA SER A 336 -26.62 26.90 10.61
C SER A 336 -26.18 28.36 10.50
N PHE A 337 -25.76 28.84 9.33
CA PHE A 337 -25.31 30.22 9.16
C PHE A 337 -26.46 31.24 9.36
N PRO A 338 -26.17 32.43 9.93
CA PRO A 338 -24.86 32.90 10.40
C PRO A 338 -24.51 32.42 11.83
N LEU A 339 -23.22 32.14 12.05
CA LEU A 339 -22.62 31.71 13.32
C LEU A 339 -21.53 32.67 13.79
N GLU A 340 -21.20 32.67 15.09
CA GLU A 340 -20.04 33.40 15.62
C GLU A 340 -18.72 32.88 15.01
N LEU A 341 -17.74 33.77 14.81
CA LEU A 341 -16.49 33.38 14.18
C LEU A 341 -15.74 32.32 14.99
N LYS A 342 -15.79 32.41 16.32
CA LYS A 342 -15.23 31.41 17.22
C LYS A 342 -15.81 30.01 16.99
N ASP A 343 -17.12 29.91 16.80
CA ASP A 343 -17.81 28.63 16.56
C ASP A 343 -17.39 28.04 15.21
N VAL A 344 -17.42 28.85 14.15
CA VAL A 344 -17.02 28.45 12.79
C VAL A 344 -15.55 28.03 12.73
N SER A 345 -14.67 28.76 13.43
CA SER A 345 -13.25 28.44 13.53
C SER A 345 -13.00 27.15 14.30
N SER A 346 -13.72 26.91 15.40
CA SER A 346 -13.59 25.66 16.17
C SER A 346 -14.03 24.43 15.37
N GLU A 347 -15.12 24.54 14.61
CA GLU A 347 -15.57 23.48 13.70
C GLU A 347 -14.57 23.27 12.56
N HIS A 348 -14.04 24.35 11.97
CA HIS A 348 -12.99 24.26 10.95
C HIS A 348 -11.77 23.48 11.44
N GLN A 349 -11.30 23.73 12.67
CA GLN A 349 -10.16 23.00 13.24
C GLN A 349 -10.45 21.51 13.35
N HIS A 350 -11.62 21.14 13.87
CA HIS A 350 -12.03 19.74 14.01
C HIS A 350 -12.13 19.05 12.64
N LEU A 351 -12.73 19.71 11.65
CA LEU A 351 -12.88 19.18 10.29
C LEU A 351 -11.54 19.08 9.55
N SER A 352 -10.65 20.07 9.72
CA SER A 352 -9.29 20.06 9.17
C SER A 352 -8.47 18.91 9.75
N SER A 353 -8.59 18.67 11.06
CA SER A 353 -7.94 17.54 11.72
C SER A 353 -8.47 16.20 11.19
N THR A 354 -9.79 16.05 11.08
CA THR A 354 -10.41 14.83 10.53
C THR A 354 -10.01 14.57 9.07
N ALA A 355 -9.98 15.61 8.24
CA ALA A 355 -9.52 15.53 6.85
C ALA A 355 -8.04 15.14 6.75
N THR A 356 -7.22 15.66 7.65
CA THR A 356 -5.80 15.30 7.76
C THR A 356 -5.64 13.84 8.17
N GLN A 357 -6.42 13.36 9.15
CA GLN A 357 -6.38 11.95 9.56
C GLN A 357 -6.79 11.02 8.41
N ALA A 358 -7.83 11.37 7.65
CA ALA A 358 -8.23 10.62 6.46
C ALA A 358 -7.11 10.58 5.40
N PHE A 359 -6.44 11.71 5.16
CA PHE A 359 -5.26 11.77 4.30
C PHE A 359 -4.13 10.89 4.83
N MET A 360 -3.77 11.02 6.11
CA MET A 360 -2.66 10.30 6.72
C MET A 360 -2.87 8.79 6.72
N LYS A 361 -4.11 8.32 6.87
CA LYS A 361 -4.44 6.90 6.81
C LYS A 361 -4.16 6.27 5.44
N ARG A 362 -4.22 7.06 4.37
CA ARG A 362 -4.08 6.59 2.99
C ARG A 362 -2.73 6.92 2.36
N SER A 363 -2.18 8.09 2.67
CA SER A 363 -0.93 8.56 2.09
C SER A 363 0.26 7.71 2.55
N PHE A 364 1.35 7.73 1.79
CA PHE A 364 2.65 7.23 2.24
C PHE A 364 3.77 7.82 1.37
N LYS A 365 5.00 7.89 1.90
CA LYS A 365 6.17 8.42 1.20
C LYS A 365 5.93 9.83 0.58
N ASP A 366 5.23 10.71 1.29
CA ASP A 366 5.12 12.14 0.96
C ASP A 366 6.27 12.93 1.62
N THR A 367 7.51 12.58 1.28
CA THR A 367 8.71 13.04 1.99
C THR A 367 8.85 14.56 2.02
N ASP A 368 8.48 15.25 0.94
CA ASP A 368 8.57 16.72 0.86
C ASP A 368 7.32 17.44 1.41
N GLY A 369 6.35 16.67 1.92
CA GLY A 369 5.04 17.15 2.37
C GLY A 369 4.22 17.81 1.27
N LYS A 370 4.51 17.52 -0.01
CA LYS A 370 3.92 18.20 -1.16
C LYS A 370 2.42 17.95 -1.25
N TYR A 371 1.99 16.71 -1.02
CA TYR A 371 0.58 16.35 -1.11
C TYR A 371 -0.19 16.84 0.11
N LEU A 372 0.42 16.75 1.29
CA LEU A 372 -0.14 17.33 2.50
C LEU A 372 -0.37 18.83 2.31
N LYS A 373 0.66 19.62 1.94
CA LYS A 373 0.57 21.06 1.61
C LYS A 373 -0.55 21.36 0.62
N SER A 374 -0.68 20.55 -0.43
CA SER A 374 -1.76 20.70 -1.42
C SER A 374 -3.16 20.49 -0.83
N LEU A 375 -3.33 19.60 0.15
CA LEU A 375 -4.59 19.45 0.88
C LEU A 375 -4.86 20.70 1.73
N GLU A 376 -3.84 21.22 2.43
CA GLU A 376 -3.98 22.39 3.31
C GLU A 376 -4.43 23.62 2.51
N GLU A 377 -3.73 23.94 1.42
CA GLU A 377 -4.06 25.08 0.56
C GLU A 377 -5.51 25.02 0.05
N LYS A 378 -6.01 23.81 -0.22
CA LYS A 378 -7.40 23.61 -0.66
C LYS A 378 -8.39 23.77 0.49
N ILE A 379 -8.06 23.25 1.68
CA ILE A 379 -8.89 23.43 2.88
C ILE A 379 -8.98 24.90 3.27
N ILE A 380 -7.87 25.64 3.25
CA ILE A 380 -7.83 27.08 3.55
C ILE A 380 -8.70 27.86 2.56
N LYS A 381 -8.56 27.59 1.26
CA LYS A 381 -9.41 28.22 0.23
C LYS A 381 -10.90 27.97 0.46
N LEU A 382 -11.28 26.72 0.75
CA LEU A 382 -12.68 26.40 1.07
C LEU A 382 -13.14 27.08 2.35
N PHE A 383 -12.29 27.15 3.37
CA PHE A 383 -12.62 27.84 4.61
C PHE A 383 -12.90 29.33 4.37
N ASP A 384 -12.04 30.01 3.59
CA ASP A 384 -12.24 31.41 3.20
C ASP A 384 -13.58 31.61 2.45
N GLU A 385 -13.93 30.70 1.54
CA GLU A 385 -15.22 30.72 0.84
C GLU A 385 -16.40 30.60 1.81
N HIS A 386 -16.32 29.70 2.81
CA HIS A 386 -17.35 29.53 3.83
C HIS A 386 -17.43 30.72 4.79
N LEU A 387 -16.31 31.33 5.15
CA LEU A 387 -16.29 32.56 5.94
C LEU A 387 -17.00 33.71 5.20
N CYS A 388 -16.75 33.87 3.90
CA CYS A 388 -17.45 34.85 3.08
C CYS A 388 -18.97 34.60 3.03
N GLN A 389 -19.38 33.32 2.98
CA GLN A 389 -20.80 32.94 3.03
C GLN A 389 -21.43 33.24 4.38
N ASN A 390 -20.72 32.95 5.48
CA ASN A 390 -21.16 33.25 6.85
C ASN A 390 -21.32 34.76 7.06
N GLU A 391 -20.33 35.54 6.60
CA GLU A 391 -20.38 37.01 6.60
C GLU A 391 -21.59 37.53 5.84
N HIS A 392 -21.82 37.01 4.62
CA HIS A 392 -22.95 37.43 3.80
C HIS A 392 -24.31 37.10 4.45
N ALA A 393 -24.42 35.93 5.09
CA ALA A 393 -25.61 35.53 5.85
C ALA A 393 -25.83 36.45 7.06
N SER A 394 -24.74 36.86 7.74
CA SER A 394 -24.82 37.76 8.89
C SER A 394 -25.26 39.16 8.48
N LYS A 395 -24.63 39.73 7.45
CA LYS A 395 -25.00 41.04 6.87
C LYS A 395 -26.47 41.07 6.46
N LYS A 396 -26.96 40.02 5.80
CA LYS A 396 -28.39 39.85 5.46
C LYS A 396 -29.27 39.86 6.71
N ARG A 397 -28.91 39.15 7.77
CA ARG A 397 -29.73 39.06 9.00
C ARG A 397 -29.76 40.38 9.78
N CYS A 398 -28.63 41.08 9.87
CA CYS A 398 -28.50 42.39 10.52
C CYS A 398 -29.32 43.49 9.81
N HIS A 399 -29.56 43.37 8.50
CA HIS A 399 -30.45 44.31 7.79
C HIS A 399 -31.92 44.21 8.23
N PHE A 400 -32.36 43.08 8.78
CA PHE A 400 -33.77 42.88 9.15
C PHE A 400 -34.04 42.88 10.65
N HIS A 401 -33.06 42.60 11.53
CA HIS A 401 -33.22 42.54 12.99
C HIS A 401 -31.98 43.13 13.73
N PRO A 402 -32.11 43.78 14.91
CA PRO A 402 -30.97 44.33 15.67
C PRO A 402 -30.02 43.24 16.20
N PRO A 403 -28.72 43.55 16.42
CA PRO A 403 -27.65 42.58 16.20
C PRO A 403 -27.32 41.71 17.43
N ARG A 404 -27.17 40.41 17.19
CA ARG A 404 -26.45 39.46 18.05
C ARG A 404 -25.49 38.57 17.23
N LEU A 405 -24.92 39.08 16.15
CA LEU A 405 -24.19 38.27 15.16
C LEU A 405 -22.94 39.00 14.61
N VAL A 406 -22.03 38.24 14.01
CA VAL A 406 -20.74 38.69 13.45
C VAL A 406 -20.91 39.84 12.45
N PHE A 407 -20.01 40.82 12.40
CA PHE A 407 -20.03 42.00 11.51
C PHE A 407 -21.11 43.04 11.86
N ALA A 408 -21.64 43.01 13.08
CA ALA A 408 -22.63 43.97 13.54
C ALA A 408 -22.07 45.40 13.60
N GLU A 409 -20.83 45.56 14.06
CA GLU A 409 -20.22 46.88 14.22
C GLU A 409 -19.88 47.49 12.86
N GLU A 410 -19.44 46.67 11.89
CA GLU A 410 -19.21 47.09 10.50
C GLU A 410 -20.51 47.54 9.81
N VAL A 411 -21.59 46.76 9.93
CA VAL A 411 -22.89 47.12 9.33
C VAL A 411 -23.45 48.40 9.98
N LEU A 412 -23.32 48.53 11.30
CA LEU A 412 -23.77 49.71 12.04
C LEU A 412 -22.93 50.96 11.70
N GLU A 413 -21.61 50.82 11.53
CA GLU A 413 -20.73 51.90 11.09
C GLU A 413 -21.17 52.47 9.73
N VAL A 414 -21.39 51.59 8.74
CA VAL A 414 -21.84 51.99 7.40
C VAL A 414 -23.20 52.67 7.45
N PHE A 415 -24.13 52.11 8.23
CA PHE A 415 -25.47 52.67 8.40
C PHE A 415 -25.44 54.06 9.04
N LEU A 416 -24.67 54.26 10.12
CA LEU A 416 -24.55 55.55 10.80
C LEU A 416 -23.87 56.58 9.91
N LYS A 417 -22.83 56.20 9.14
CA LYS A 417 -22.19 57.09 8.15
C LYS A 417 -23.21 57.57 7.10
N GLN A 418 -24.04 56.66 6.58
CA GLN A 418 -25.08 57.01 5.61
C GLN A 418 -26.14 57.94 6.21
N LYS A 419 -26.56 57.69 7.46
CA LYS A 419 -27.57 58.50 8.17
C LYS A 419 -27.06 59.82 8.73
N SER A 420 -25.74 60.04 8.79
CA SER A 420 -25.15 61.31 9.21
C SER A 420 -25.56 62.50 8.33
N VAL A 421 -25.88 62.26 7.05
CA VAL A 421 -26.36 63.29 6.13
C VAL A 421 -27.76 63.75 6.53
N ASP A 422 -28.65 62.80 6.85
CA ASP A 422 -30.00 63.07 7.34
C ASP A 422 -29.95 63.82 8.69
N SER A 423 -29.07 63.38 9.61
CA SER A 423 -28.86 64.02 10.91
C SER A 423 -28.44 65.48 10.77
N LYS A 424 -27.44 65.77 9.91
CA LYS A 424 -26.98 67.14 9.64
C LYS A 424 -28.08 68.02 9.06
N ALA A 425 -28.88 67.50 8.13
CA ALA A 425 -29.98 68.25 7.53
C ALA A 425 -31.05 68.62 8.58
N ILE A 426 -31.40 67.67 9.47
CA ILE A 426 -32.35 67.91 10.57
C ILE A 426 -31.80 68.95 11.55
N LEU A 427 -30.52 68.83 11.94
CA LEU A 427 -29.87 69.74 12.87
C LEU A 427 -29.81 71.18 12.33
N GLN A 428 -29.59 71.35 11.03
CA GLN A 428 -29.61 72.66 10.38
C GLN A 428 -31.01 73.27 10.36
N ALA A 429 -32.05 72.47 10.08
CA ALA A 429 -33.44 72.91 10.00
C ALA A 429 -34.06 73.27 11.36
N ASP A 430 -33.52 72.77 12.48
CA ASP A 430 -34.06 73.04 13.81
C ASP A 430 -33.86 74.50 14.24
N LYS A 431 -34.96 75.25 14.39
CA LYS A 431 -34.96 76.65 14.81
C LYS A 431 -34.98 76.85 16.33
N LYS A 432 -35.17 75.78 17.12
CA LYS A 432 -35.21 75.84 18.59
C LYS A 432 -33.83 75.79 19.24
N LEU A 433 -32.79 75.44 18.48
CA LEU A 433 -31.41 75.34 18.95
C LEU A 433 -30.59 76.58 18.58
N THR A 434 -29.79 77.06 19.52
CA THR A 434 -28.79 78.11 19.28
C THR A 434 -27.60 77.57 18.46
N GLU A 435 -26.84 78.45 17.79
CA GLU A 435 -25.63 78.02 17.05
C GLU A 435 -24.62 77.27 17.90
N LYS A 436 -24.44 77.67 19.17
CA LYS A 436 -23.53 76.97 20.10
C LYS A 436 -24.03 75.55 20.39
N GLU A 437 -25.32 75.36 20.60
CA GLU A 437 -25.91 74.04 20.84
C GLU A 437 -25.85 73.14 19.59
N LYS A 438 -26.01 73.72 18.40
CA LYS A 438 -25.80 73.00 17.13
C LYS A 438 -24.36 72.50 16.99
N LYS A 439 -23.36 73.36 17.24
CA LYS A 439 -21.93 72.94 17.24
C LYS A 439 -21.63 71.84 18.26
N ILE A 440 -22.20 71.91 19.46
CA ILE A 440 -22.02 70.86 20.48
C ILE A 440 -22.62 69.52 20.00
N LYS A 441 -23.79 69.55 19.36
CA LYS A 441 -24.41 68.34 18.80
C LYS A 441 -23.61 67.75 17.63
N GLU A 442 -23.07 68.59 16.74
CA GLU A 442 -22.20 68.15 15.64
C GLU A 442 -20.93 67.46 16.18
N GLU A 443 -20.27 68.04 17.17
CA GLU A 443 -19.07 67.43 17.78
C GLU A 443 -19.40 66.12 18.51
N LYS A 444 -20.55 66.04 19.21
CA LYS A 444 -21.02 64.78 19.81
C LYS A 444 -21.29 63.70 18.77
N GLU A 445 -21.91 64.05 17.63
CA GLU A 445 -22.18 63.11 16.55
C GLU A 445 -20.87 62.62 15.89
N LYS A 446 -19.92 63.53 15.64
CA LYS A 446 -18.57 63.15 15.16
C LYS A 446 -17.86 62.21 16.13
N ALA A 447 -17.93 62.48 17.44
CA ALA A 447 -17.34 61.60 18.45
C ALA A 447 -17.98 60.21 18.44
N ALA A 448 -19.32 60.13 18.34
CA ALA A 448 -20.04 58.86 18.27
C ALA A 448 -19.71 58.06 16.99
N LEU A 449 -19.59 58.73 15.84
CA LEU A 449 -19.16 58.10 14.58
C LEU A 449 -17.73 57.56 14.67
N LEU A 450 -16.82 58.31 15.30
CA LEU A 450 -15.45 57.88 15.50
C LEU A 450 -15.36 56.68 16.46
N GLU A 451 -16.14 56.69 17.55
CA GLU A 451 -16.24 55.56 18.48
C GLU A 451 -16.76 54.29 17.77
N GLN A 452 -17.76 54.45 16.90
CA GLN A 452 -18.28 53.34 16.09
C GLN A 452 -17.23 52.80 15.11
N GLU A 453 -16.45 53.68 14.46
CA GLU A 453 -15.36 53.26 13.56
C GLU A 453 -14.25 52.52 14.33
N ILE A 454 -13.95 52.92 15.57
CA ILE A 454 -13.02 52.18 16.45
C ILE A 454 -13.57 50.77 16.72
N LYS A 455 -14.85 50.64 17.10
CA LYS A 455 -15.48 49.32 17.36
C LYS A 455 -15.45 48.42 16.13
N ALA A 456 -15.74 48.95 14.94
CA ALA A 456 -15.67 48.18 13.70
C ALA A 456 -14.24 47.73 13.36
N ARG A 457 -13.23 48.57 13.62
CA ARG A 457 -11.82 48.19 13.47
C ARG A 457 -11.37 47.14 14.48
N GLU A 458 -11.79 47.26 15.74
CA GLU A 458 -11.52 46.28 16.79
C GLU A 458 -12.17 44.91 16.47
N GLU A 459 -13.40 44.91 15.94
CA GLU A 459 -14.06 43.69 15.46
C GLU A 459 -13.24 43.01 14.36
N LYS A 460 -12.79 43.77 13.34
CA LYS A 460 -11.93 43.23 12.25
C LYS A 460 -10.60 42.68 12.76
N LEU A 461 -9.95 43.36 13.69
CA LEU A 461 -8.67 42.91 14.26
C LEU A 461 -8.87 41.59 15.01
N ARG A 462 -9.92 41.51 15.85
CA ARG A 462 -10.26 40.29 16.59
C ARG A 462 -10.56 39.12 15.65
N GLN A 463 -11.25 39.38 14.54
CA GLN A 463 -11.53 38.35 13.55
C GLN A 463 -10.26 37.83 12.87
N LEU A 464 -9.31 38.72 12.55
CA LEU A 464 -8.02 38.33 11.99
C LEU A 464 -7.18 37.52 12.98
N GLU A 465 -7.15 37.92 14.25
CA GLU A 465 -6.46 37.20 15.33
C GLU A 465 -7.05 35.80 15.55
N GLU A 466 -8.39 35.68 15.60
CA GLU A 466 -9.07 34.39 15.72
C GLU A 466 -8.76 33.46 14.54
N LYS A 467 -8.69 34.01 13.32
CA LYS A 467 -8.31 33.24 12.12
C LYS A 467 -6.85 32.75 12.21
N MET A 468 -5.92 33.62 12.57
CA MET A 468 -4.50 33.26 12.71
C MET A 468 -4.30 32.19 13.78
N GLU A 469 -4.98 32.31 14.93
CA GLU A 469 -4.92 31.32 15.99
C GLU A 469 -5.54 29.98 15.56
N ALA A 470 -6.63 30.02 14.78
CA ALA A 470 -7.25 28.81 14.26
C ALA A 470 -6.32 28.02 13.33
N GLU A 471 -5.64 28.73 12.42
CA GLU A 471 -4.63 28.15 11.53
C GLU A 471 -3.42 27.63 12.32
N ARG A 472 -2.96 28.36 13.34
CA ARG A 472 -1.84 27.93 14.20
C ARG A 472 -2.13 26.59 14.88
N GLN A 473 -3.28 26.45 15.52
CA GLN A 473 -3.68 25.21 16.20
C GLN A 473 -3.87 24.04 15.21
N SER A 474 -4.47 24.32 14.05
CA SER A 474 -4.63 23.32 12.97
C SER A 474 -3.27 22.80 12.48
N ASN A 475 -2.28 23.69 12.34
CA ASN A 475 -0.92 23.32 11.96
C ASN A 475 -0.20 22.51 13.05
N GLU A 476 -0.32 22.90 14.33
CA GLU A 476 0.26 22.15 15.45
C GLU A 476 -0.28 20.72 15.55
N GLU A 477 -1.59 20.55 15.43
CA GLU A 477 -2.23 19.22 15.42
C GLU A 477 -1.74 18.37 14.25
N ARG A 478 -1.56 18.99 13.08
CA ARG A 478 -1.01 18.32 11.90
C ARG A 478 0.40 17.81 12.10
N MET A 479 1.26 18.66 12.67
CA MET A 479 2.64 18.31 12.98
C MET A 479 2.71 17.12 13.95
N ARG A 480 1.81 17.08 14.93
CA ARG A 480 1.68 15.93 15.83
C ARG A 480 1.31 14.66 15.07
N GLN A 481 0.26 14.69 14.25
CA GLN A 481 -0.18 13.53 13.47
C GLN A 481 0.89 13.03 12.48
N MET A 482 1.62 13.95 11.85
CA MET A 482 2.72 13.60 10.93
C MET A 482 3.87 12.92 11.68
N LYS A 483 4.22 13.41 12.86
CA LYS A 483 5.27 12.82 13.70
C LYS A 483 4.91 11.41 14.15
N GLU A 484 3.70 11.22 14.67
CA GLU A 484 3.20 9.90 15.10
C GLU A 484 3.24 8.88 13.97
N LYS A 485 2.79 9.27 12.77
CA LYS A 485 2.82 8.40 11.60
C LYS A 485 4.25 8.03 11.19
N MET A 486 5.14 9.01 11.15
CA MET A 486 6.54 8.78 10.77
C MET A 486 7.27 7.88 11.78
N ASP A 487 7.01 8.04 13.07
CA ASP A 487 7.58 7.19 14.13
C ASP A 487 7.12 5.74 13.96
N GLU A 488 5.83 5.50 13.65
CA GLU A 488 5.30 4.17 13.41
C GLU A 488 5.86 3.53 12.12
N GLU A 489 5.96 4.30 11.02
CA GLU A 489 6.59 3.83 9.78
C GLU A 489 8.06 3.45 9.99
N MET A 490 8.83 4.27 10.74
CA MET A 490 10.21 3.96 11.10
C MET A 490 10.34 2.71 11.96
N ARG A 491 9.43 2.52 12.93
CA ARG A 491 9.40 1.32 13.77
C ARG A 491 9.20 0.05 12.94
N LEU A 492 8.23 0.06 12.04
CA LEU A 492 7.96 -1.07 11.14
C LEU A 492 9.13 -1.36 10.19
N GLN A 493 9.76 -0.31 9.64
CA GLN A 493 10.94 -0.44 8.77
C GLN A 493 12.13 -1.08 9.50
N ARG A 494 12.37 -0.69 10.77
CA ARG A 494 13.45 -1.24 11.60
C ARG A 494 13.23 -2.73 11.86
N GLU A 495 12.03 -3.13 12.26
CA GLU A 495 11.70 -4.54 12.48
C GLU A 495 11.89 -5.40 11.23
N GLU A 496 11.50 -4.89 10.05
CA GLU A 496 11.66 -5.61 8.80
C GLU A 496 13.12 -5.75 8.37
N THR A 497 13.88 -4.68 8.54
CA THR A 497 15.32 -4.66 8.32
C THR A 497 16.02 -5.71 9.19
N GLU A 498 15.63 -5.79 10.47
CA GLU A 498 16.15 -6.78 11.41
C GLU A 498 15.76 -8.22 11.01
N ARG A 499 14.51 -8.45 10.59
CA ARG A 499 14.08 -9.76 10.09
C ARG A 499 14.88 -10.19 8.86
N ALA A 500 15.10 -9.29 7.91
CA ALA A 500 15.89 -9.57 6.70
C ALA A 500 17.36 -9.88 7.06
N MET A 501 17.95 -9.12 7.98
CA MET A 501 19.31 -9.36 8.48
C MET A 501 19.43 -10.74 9.15
N ASN A 502 18.47 -11.10 10.00
CA ASN A 502 18.44 -12.38 10.69
C ASN A 502 18.25 -13.58 9.75
N ARG A 503 17.67 -13.38 8.56
CA ARG A 503 17.61 -14.40 7.50
C ARG A 503 18.98 -14.56 6.82
N LYS A 504 19.62 -13.45 6.43
CA LYS A 504 20.98 -13.50 5.83
C LYS A 504 22.02 -14.10 6.77
N LEU A 505 21.96 -13.80 8.06
CA LEU A 505 22.88 -14.37 9.06
C LEU A 505 22.76 -15.90 9.17
N ARG A 506 21.53 -16.44 9.07
CA ARG A 506 21.32 -17.89 9.11
C ARG A 506 21.91 -18.58 7.88
N GLU A 507 21.65 -18.04 6.69
CA GLU A 507 22.20 -18.58 5.44
C GLU A 507 23.75 -18.52 5.44
N GLN A 508 24.34 -17.42 5.93
CA GLN A 508 25.79 -17.34 6.07
C GLN A 508 26.36 -18.42 7.00
N ALA A 509 25.70 -18.66 8.14
CA ALA A 509 26.12 -19.68 9.08
C ALA A 509 26.08 -21.08 8.44
N ASP A 510 25.04 -21.37 7.66
CA ASP A 510 24.88 -22.63 6.95
C ASP A 510 25.97 -22.82 5.86
N LEU A 511 26.30 -21.78 5.10
CA LEU A 511 27.40 -21.81 4.11
C LEU A 511 28.75 -22.11 4.77
N LEU A 512 29.04 -21.47 5.91
CA LEU A 512 30.27 -21.70 6.69
C LEU A 512 30.33 -23.14 7.21
N GLN A 513 29.22 -23.66 7.74
CA GLN A 513 29.13 -25.06 8.20
C GLN A 513 29.37 -26.05 7.05
N LYS A 514 28.90 -25.73 5.85
CA LYS A 514 29.09 -26.52 4.62
C LYS A 514 30.45 -26.28 3.94
N SER A 515 31.36 -25.50 4.55
CA SER A 515 32.72 -25.20 4.05
C SER A 515 32.78 -24.37 2.75
N PHE A 516 31.74 -23.63 2.42
CA PHE A 516 31.69 -22.68 1.29
C PHE A 516 32.14 -21.28 1.77
N LYS A 517 33.45 -21.12 1.96
CA LYS A 517 34.02 -19.90 2.59
C LYS A 517 33.92 -18.67 1.69
N GLU A 518 34.15 -18.83 0.39
CA GLU A 518 34.13 -17.71 -0.56
C GLU A 518 32.72 -17.12 -0.68
N GLU A 519 31.71 -17.97 -0.80
CA GLU A 519 30.31 -17.59 -0.86
C GLU A 519 29.82 -16.98 0.46
N ALA A 520 30.27 -17.51 1.60
CA ALA A 520 29.97 -16.95 2.92
C ALA A 520 30.61 -15.56 3.13
N ASP A 521 31.78 -15.31 2.56
CA ASP A 521 32.46 -14.02 2.63
C ASP A 521 31.83 -12.98 1.67
N VAL A 522 31.38 -13.39 0.48
CA VAL A 522 30.54 -12.54 -0.38
C VAL A 522 29.27 -12.13 0.36
N MET A 523 28.59 -13.08 1.00
CA MET A 523 27.39 -12.78 1.79
C MET A 523 27.68 -11.86 2.99
N ARG A 524 28.89 -11.96 3.60
CA ARG A 524 29.35 -11.04 4.65
C ARG A 524 29.42 -9.61 4.14
N GLN A 525 30.05 -9.40 2.98
CA GLN A 525 30.20 -8.09 2.35
C GLN A 525 28.84 -7.49 1.99
N GLU A 526 27.93 -8.30 1.43
CA GLU A 526 26.55 -7.86 1.16
C GLU A 526 25.82 -7.42 2.43
N MET A 527 26.06 -8.09 3.56
CA MET A 527 25.46 -7.74 4.85
C MET A 527 26.04 -6.45 5.46
N GLU A 528 27.33 -6.19 5.29
CA GLU A 528 27.96 -4.94 5.71
C GLU A 528 27.44 -3.76 4.89
N GLU A 529 27.33 -3.93 3.57
CA GLU A 529 26.73 -2.93 2.69
C GLU A 529 25.26 -2.68 3.04
N PHE A 530 24.51 -3.74 3.32
CA PHE A 530 23.13 -3.66 3.78
C PHE A 530 23.00 -2.84 5.07
N LYS A 531 23.89 -3.05 6.05
CA LYS A 531 23.92 -2.25 7.30
C LYS A 531 24.23 -0.78 7.01
N ARG A 532 25.19 -0.51 6.13
CA ARG A 532 25.58 0.87 5.75
C ARG A 532 24.42 1.65 5.16
N GLN A 533 23.76 1.09 4.14
CA GLN A 533 22.62 1.71 3.46
C GLN A 533 21.44 1.98 4.41
N ASN A 534 21.13 1.04 5.31
CA ASN A 534 20.06 1.24 6.29
C ASN A 534 20.43 2.31 7.34
N THR A 535 21.70 2.41 7.73
CA THR A 535 22.17 3.44 8.67
C THR A 535 22.08 4.84 8.05
N GLU A 536 22.43 4.97 6.77
CA GLU A 536 22.28 6.21 6.00
C GLU A 536 20.82 6.61 5.81
N SER A 537 19.95 5.66 5.45
CA SER A 537 18.51 5.89 5.33
C SER A 537 17.86 6.27 6.67
N ASN A 538 18.27 5.64 7.77
CA ASN A 538 17.77 5.96 9.12
C ASN A 538 18.26 7.34 9.58
N ARG A 539 19.52 7.71 9.28
CA ARG A 539 20.04 9.06 9.57
C ARG A 539 19.29 10.15 8.80
N ALA A 540 18.96 9.91 7.53
CA ALA A 540 18.15 10.85 6.75
C ALA A 540 16.74 11.03 7.34
N GLY A 541 16.12 9.95 7.83
CA GLY A 541 14.84 10.01 8.55
C GLY A 541 14.92 10.72 9.89
N GLU A 542 15.98 10.49 10.68
CA GLU A 542 16.20 11.16 11.98
C GLU A 542 16.49 12.65 11.81
N LEU A 543 17.30 13.05 10.82
CA LEU A 543 17.52 14.46 10.47
C LEU A 543 16.22 15.15 10.05
N PHE A 544 15.35 14.46 9.31
CA PHE A 544 14.04 14.96 8.93
C PHE A 544 13.09 15.10 10.13
N SER A 545 13.16 14.17 11.10
CA SER A 545 12.41 14.28 12.37
C SER A 545 12.85 15.44 13.25
N SER A 546 14.10 15.91 13.07
CA SER A 546 14.68 17.04 13.79
C SER A 546 14.52 18.39 13.08
N LEU A 547 14.09 18.39 11.80
CA LEU A 547 13.79 19.60 11.06
C LEU A 547 12.43 20.15 11.51
N HIS A 548 12.46 21.10 12.44
CA HIS A 548 11.35 22.02 12.63
C HIS A 548 11.14 22.81 11.32
N PRO A 549 9.96 22.77 10.70
CA PRO A 549 9.62 23.76 9.69
C PRO A 549 9.68 25.14 10.37
N VAL A 550 10.40 26.06 9.75
CA VAL A 550 10.48 27.45 10.20
C VAL A 550 9.04 27.98 10.33
N PRO A 551 8.62 28.47 11.49
CA PRO A 551 7.31 29.11 11.61
C PRO A 551 7.35 30.38 10.76
N PHE A 552 6.41 30.48 9.82
CA PHE A 552 6.08 31.76 9.19
C PHE A 552 5.32 32.63 10.17
#